data_AF-A0A067D0U1-F1
#
_entry.id   AF-A0A067D0U1-F1
#
_cell.length_a   1.000
_cell.length_b   1.000
_cell.length_c   1.000
_cell.angle_alpha   90.00
_cell.angle_beta   90.00
_cell.angle_gamma   90.00
#
_symmetry.space_group_name_H-M   'P 1'
#
loop_
_entity.id
_entity.type
_entity.pdbx_description
1 polymer ?
#
loop_
_entity_poly.entity_id
_entity_poly.type
_entity_poly.pdbx_seq_one_letter_code
_entity_poly.pdbx_strand_id
1 'polypeptide(L)'
;IFGIVSALNKNCERPLTECIQQMLKAEDPQDRLSCIVYDSVMHFSQSVADHLKLPGISVRTGPAATMFAFAVCPRLDEQGYISFLESMSLDGKSDLLSLLLKELAFSMKKFTAHGLLEFRAAVTDSVQRCSALIFNTVDFIEQEALTK
;
A
#
# COMPACT_ATOMS: atom_id res chain seq x y z
N ILE A 1 -13.27 0.94 -6.41
CA ILE A 1 -11.93 0.56 -5.88
C ILE A 1 -11.80 0.94 -4.41
N PHE A 2 -11.82 2.24 -4.03
CA PHE A 2 -11.64 2.62 -2.61
C PHE A 2 -12.64 1.98 -1.64
N GLY A 3 -13.95 2.00 -1.95
CA GLY A 3 -14.96 1.36 -1.09
C GLY A 3 -14.69 -0.13 -0.86
N ILE A 4 -14.12 -0.83 -1.85
CA ILE A 4 -13.73 -2.23 -1.73
C ILE A 4 -12.51 -2.34 -0.79
N VAL A 5 -11.47 -1.52 -0.99
CA VAL A 5 -10.27 -1.51 -0.13
C VAL A 5 -10.63 -1.19 1.32
N SER A 6 -11.50 -0.21 1.55
CA SER A 6 -11.97 0.13 2.90
C SER A 6 -12.77 -1.02 3.52
N ALA A 7 -13.65 -1.68 2.76
CA ALA A 7 -14.39 -2.84 3.23
C ALA A 7 -13.46 -4.02 3.57
N LEU A 8 -12.43 -4.28 2.77
CA LEU A 8 -11.44 -5.33 3.05
C LEU A 8 -10.73 -5.05 4.38
N ASN A 9 -10.16 -3.85 4.54
CA ASN A 9 -9.44 -3.49 5.77
C ASN A 9 -10.31 -3.50 7.03
N LYS A 10 -11.62 -3.23 6.90
CA LYS A 10 -12.55 -3.28 8.03
C LYS A 10 -13.01 -4.71 8.39
N ASN A 11 -13.12 -5.59 7.40
CA ASN A 11 -13.87 -6.85 7.58
C ASN A 11 -13.01 -8.12 7.46
N CYS A 12 -11.79 -8.03 6.90
CA CYS A 12 -11.00 -9.23 6.57
C CYS A 12 -9.93 -9.61 7.59
N GLU A 13 -9.66 -8.79 8.62
CA GLU A 13 -8.66 -9.09 9.65
C GLU A 13 -8.96 -10.38 10.40
N ARG A 14 -10.17 -10.51 10.95
CA ARG A 14 -10.59 -11.72 11.67
C ARG A 14 -10.62 -12.95 10.76
N PRO A 15 -11.30 -12.94 9.59
CA PRO A 15 -11.30 -14.10 8.70
C PRO A 15 -9.91 -14.54 8.26
N LEU A 16 -9.00 -13.59 7.97
CA LEU A 16 -7.63 -13.93 7.59
C LEU A 16 -6.86 -14.54 8.76
N THR A 17 -7.01 -13.98 9.97
CA THR A 17 -6.40 -14.53 11.19
C THR A 17 -6.82 -15.98 11.43
N GLU A 18 -8.13 -16.25 11.36
CA GLU A 18 -8.68 -17.59 11.53
C GLU A 18 -8.16 -18.56 10.47
N CYS A 19 -8.13 -18.14 9.20
CA CYS A 19 -7.60 -18.95 8.10
C CYS A 19 -6.13 -19.34 8.33
N ILE A 20 -5.28 -18.37 8.65
CA ILE A 20 -3.85 -18.60 8.86
C ILE A 20 -3.60 -19.45 10.12
N GLN A 21 -4.36 -19.26 11.19
CA GLN A 21 -4.27 -20.11 12.38
C GLN A 21 -4.59 -21.57 12.09
N GLN A 22 -5.51 -21.86 11.17
CA GLN A 22 -5.76 -23.25 10.75
C GLN A 22 -4.58 -23.80 9.95
N MET A 23 -4.00 -23.01 9.05
CA MET A 23 -2.81 -23.41 8.28
C MET A 23 -1.60 -23.67 9.17
N LEU A 24 -1.42 -22.88 10.24
CA LEU A 24 -0.34 -23.06 11.21
C LEU A 24 -0.44 -24.35 12.03
N LYS A 25 -1.60 -25.04 12.03
CA LYS A 25 -1.76 -26.36 12.69
C LYS A 25 -1.21 -27.51 11.86
N ALA A 26 -0.74 -27.26 10.64
CA ALA A 26 -0.14 -28.30 9.81
C ALA A 26 1.03 -28.97 10.57
N GLU A 27 1.01 -30.31 10.63
CA GLU A 27 2.03 -31.10 11.33
C GLU A 27 3.30 -31.25 10.48
N ASP A 28 3.17 -31.24 9.15
CA ASP A 28 4.31 -31.28 8.24
C ASP A 28 5.10 -29.96 8.34
N PRO A 29 6.39 -30.00 8.71
CA PRO A 29 7.24 -28.81 8.73
C PRO A 29 7.31 -28.07 7.39
N GLN A 30 7.12 -28.74 6.25
CA GLN A 30 7.10 -28.13 4.92
C GLN A 30 5.84 -27.30 4.66
N ASP A 31 4.73 -27.62 5.34
CA ASP A 31 3.46 -26.90 5.22
C ASP A 31 3.36 -25.73 6.21
N ARG A 32 4.40 -25.53 7.05
CA ARG A 32 4.41 -24.44 8.02
C ARG A 32 4.63 -23.09 7.33
N LEU A 33 3.64 -22.22 7.46
CA LEU A 33 3.73 -20.84 6.98
C LEU A 33 4.91 -20.10 7.61
N SER A 34 5.76 -19.55 6.75
CA SER A 34 6.96 -18.81 7.15
C SER A 34 6.79 -17.28 7.08
N CYS A 35 5.80 -16.78 6.34
CA CYS A 35 5.49 -15.35 6.22
C CYS A 35 4.08 -15.12 5.65
N ILE A 36 3.63 -13.87 5.68
CA ILE A 36 2.41 -13.39 5.02
C ILE A 36 2.82 -12.37 3.95
N VAL A 37 2.48 -12.64 2.68
CA VAL A 37 2.66 -11.70 1.58
C VAL A 37 1.31 -11.06 1.25
N TYR A 38 1.23 -9.73 1.21
CA TYR A 38 -0.03 -9.01 1.05
C TYR A 38 0.14 -7.71 0.25
N ASP A 39 -0.94 -7.23 -0.38
CA ASP A 39 -0.91 -5.93 -1.08
C ASP A 39 -0.82 -4.78 -0.06
N SER A 40 0.02 -3.78 -0.31
CA SER A 40 0.23 -2.63 0.59
C SER A 40 -1.05 -1.88 0.97
N VAL A 41 -2.11 -1.91 0.13
CA VAL A 41 -3.39 -1.26 0.47
C VAL A 41 -4.24 -2.09 1.45
N MET A 42 -3.93 -3.37 1.63
CA MET A 42 -4.55 -4.28 2.61
C MET A 42 -3.78 -4.26 3.94
N HIS A 43 -3.63 -3.07 4.51
CA HIS A 43 -2.83 -2.83 5.73
C HIS A 43 -3.23 -3.70 6.93
N PHE A 44 -4.50 -4.16 6.99
CA PHE A 44 -4.96 -5.10 8.01
C PHE A 44 -4.12 -6.40 8.06
N SER A 45 -3.57 -6.84 6.92
CA SER A 45 -2.79 -8.07 6.83
C SER A 45 -1.48 -7.99 7.63
N GLN A 46 -0.89 -6.80 7.79
CA GLN A 46 0.26 -6.64 8.68
C GLN A 46 -0.12 -6.80 10.14
N SER A 47 -1.30 -6.32 10.55
CA SER A 47 -1.80 -6.56 11.92
C SER A 47 -1.98 -8.05 12.20
N VAL A 48 -2.43 -8.82 11.20
CA VAL A 48 -2.50 -10.29 11.29
C VAL A 48 -1.11 -10.91 11.41
N ALA A 49 -0.14 -10.45 10.62
CA ALA A 49 1.25 -10.90 10.68
C ALA A 49 1.85 -10.70 12.07
N ASP A 50 1.72 -9.48 12.62
CA ASP A 50 2.20 -9.13 13.96
C ASP A 50 1.53 -9.98 15.04
N HIS A 51 0.20 -10.15 14.96
CA HIS A 51 -0.56 -10.94 15.93
C HIS A 51 -0.11 -12.41 15.96
N LEU A 52 0.17 -12.98 14.79
CA LEU A 52 0.60 -14.38 14.63
C LEU A 52 2.13 -14.55 14.72
N LYS A 53 2.87 -13.46 14.97
CA LYS A 53 4.34 -13.43 15.04
C LYS A 53 5.00 -13.99 13.77
N LEU A 54 4.39 -13.71 12.61
CA LEU A 54 4.92 -14.05 11.30
C LEU A 54 5.53 -12.81 10.63
N PRO A 55 6.61 -12.96 9.86
CA PRO A 55 7.08 -11.90 8.96
C PRO A 55 5.98 -11.47 7.99
N GLY A 56 5.72 -10.18 7.90
CA GLY A 56 4.83 -9.59 6.90
C GLY A 56 5.64 -8.99 5.75
N ILE A 57 5.28 -9.31 4.52
CA ILE A 57 5.92 -8.80 3.29
C ILE A 57 4.86 -8.02 2.51
N SER A 58 5.05 -6.72 2.44
CA SER A 58 4.15 -5.81 1.73
C SER A 58 4.51 -5.77 0.25
N VAL A 59 3.52 -5.85 -0.64
CA VAL A 59 3.69 -5.78 -2.09
C VAL A 59 2.93 -4.58 -2.63
N ARG A 60 3.67 -3.64 -3.21
CA ARG A 60 3.10 -2.48 -3.87
C ARG A 60 2.87 -2.77 -5.35
N THR A 61 1.60 -2.92 -5.71
CA THR A 61 1.14 -3.20 -7.08
C THR A 61 0.90 -1.94 -7.93
N GLY A 62 0.76 -0.77 -7.28
CA GLY A 62 0.69 0.53 -7.96
C GLY A 62 2.07 1.19 -8.10
N PRO A 63 2.13 2.38 -8.71
CA PRO A 63 3.41 3.08 -8.94
C PRO A 63 4.16 3.35 -7.62
N ALA A 64 5.46 3.08 -7.56
CA ALA A 64 6.28 3.36 -6.38
C ALA A 64 6.28 4.85 -6.03
N ALA A 65 6.19 5.74 -7.02
CA ALA A 65 6.09 7.19 -6.83
C ALA A 65 4.96 7.61 -5.86
N THR A 66 3.89 6.82 -5.79
CA THR A 66 2.74 7.10 -4.91
C THR A 66 3.05 6.81 -3.44
N MET A 67 3.85 5.77 -3.18
CA MET A 67 4.35 5.49 -1.83
C MET A 67 5.43 6.49 -1.43
N PHE A 68 6.27 6.90 -2.39
CA PHE A 68 7.24 7.97 -2.18
C PHE A 68 6.56 9.28 -1.77
N ALA A 69 5.46 9.65 -2.44
CA ALA A 69 4.65 10.81 -2.08
C ALA A 69 4.13 10.73 -0.63
N PHE A 70 3.71 9.55 -0.14
CA PHE A 70 3.32 9.37 1.26
C PHE A 70 4.48 9.63 2.24
N ALA A 71 5.70 9.22 1.87
CA ALA A 71 6.89 9.34 2.68
C ALA A 71 7.48 10.77 2.71
N VAL A 72 7.53 11.45 1.56
CA VAL A 72 8.15 12.79 1.43
C VAL A 72 7.20 13.91 1.85
N CYS A 73 5.89 13.68 1.77
CA CYS A 73 4.89 14.67 2.12
C CYS A 73 4.06 14.29 3.36
N PRO A 74 4.68 13.98 4.52
CA PRO A 74 3.96 13.52 5.70
C PRO A 74 3.05 14.61 6.29
N ARG A 75 3.27 15.89 5.96
CA ARG A 75 2.54 17.04 6.49
C ARG A 75 1.51 17.64 5.53
N LEU A 76 1.44 17.16 4.29
CA LEU A 76 0.43 17.66 3.36
C LEU A 76 -0.95 17.16 3.78
N ASP A 77 -1.91 18.09 3.75
CA ASP A 77 -3.34 17.77 3.79
C ASP A 77 -3.76 17.08 2.49
N GLU A 78 -5.04 16.69 2.39
CA GLU A 78 -5.57 16.02 1.20
C GLU A 78 -5.29 16.80 -0.09
N GLN A 79 -5.54 18.12 -0.08
CA GLN A 79 -5.40 18.95 -1.26
C GLN A 79 -3.94 19.11 -1.67
N GLY A 80 -3.04 19.28 -0.71
CA GLY A 80 -1.60 19.31 -0.95
C GLY A 80 -1.11 18.00 -1.55
N TYR A 81 -1.58 16.86 -1.04
CA TYR A 81 -1.20 15.55 -1.54
C TYR A 81 -1.67 15.31 -2.98
N ILE A 82 -2.94 15.63 -3.29
CA ILE A 82 -3.47 15.54 -4.66
C ILE A 82 -2.69 16.44 -5.61
N SER A 83 -2.41 17.68 -5.19
CA SER A 83 -1.65 18.64 -6.00
C SER A 83 -0.22 18.18 -6.25
N PHE A 84 0.41 17.50 -5.28
CA PHE A 84 1.74 16.92 -5.42
C PHE A 84 1.78 15.77 -6.43
N LEU A 85 0.78 14.89 -6.42
CA LEU A 85 0.70 13.83 -7.44
C LEU A 85 0.43 14.39 -8.83
N GLU A 86 -0.41 15.42 -8.92
CA GLU A 86 -0.67 16.12 -10.18
C GLU A 86 0.61 16.80 -10.69
N SER A 87 1.42 17.42 -9.82
CA SER A 87 2.69 18.04 -10.24
C SER A 87 3.72 17.01 -10.71
N MET A 88 3.79 15.83 -10.09
CA MET A 88 4.61 14.72 -10.58
C MET A 88 4.20 14.25 -11.98
N SER A 89 2.92 14.37 -12.33
CA SER A 89 2.39 13.96 -13.64
C SER A 89 2.66 14.95 -14.79
N LEU A 90 3.05 16.20 -14.47
CA LEU A 90 3.16 17.30 -15.44
C LEU A 90 4.53 17.39 -16.14
N ASP A 91 5.52 16.57 -15.76
CA ASP A 91 6.91 16.73 -16.23
C ASP A 91 7.24 16.06 -17.58
N GLY A 92 6.21 15.60 -18.31
CA GLY A 92 6.30 15.44 -19.77
C GLY A 92 7.07 14.25 -20.34
N LYS A 93 7.55 13.27 -19.55
CA LYS A 93 8.13 12.02 -20.06
C LYS A 93 7.60 10.78 -19.33
N SER A 94 7.24 9.76 -20.12
CA SER A 94 6.46 8.55 -19.78
C SER A 94 4.94 8.77 -19.68
N ASP A 95 4.24 8.62 -20.82
CA ASP A 95 2.78 8.75 -20.93
C ASP A 95 2.03 7.84 -19.97
N LEU A 96 2.53 6.63 -19.70
CA LEU A 96 1.86 5.64 -18.86
C LEU A 96 1.93 5.98 -17.37
N LEU A 97 3.10 6.36 -16.85
CA LEU A 97 3.25 6.74 -15.44
C LEU A 97 2.48 8.02 -15.13
N SER A 98 2.54 9.01 -16.04
CA SER A 98 1.74 10.24 -15.93
C SER A 98 0.24 9.94 -15.90
N LEU A 99 -0.25 9.05 -16.78
CA LEU A 99 -1.65 8.63 -16.80
C LEU A 99 -2.05 7.93 -15.49
N LEU A 100 -1.25 6.98 -15.00
CA LEU A 100 -1.51 6.28 -13.75
C LEU A 100 -1.55 7.22 -12.54
N LEU A 101 -0.65 8.20 -12.48
CA LEU A 101 -0.64 9.22 -11.42
C LEU A 101 -1.87 10.13 -11.50
N LYS A 102 -2.28 10.54 -12.69
CA LYS A 102 -3.51 11.34 -12.91
C LYS A 102 -4.77 10.57 -12.55
N GLU A 103 -4.88 9.31 -12.96
CA GLU A 103 -6.00 8.44 -12.60
C GLU A 103 -6.06 8.22 -11.09
N LEU A 104 -4.92 8.05 -10.43
CA LEU A 104 -4.86 7.92 -8.99
C LEU A 104 -5.26 9.23 -8.29
N ALA A 105 -4.73 10.38 -8.71
CA ALA A 105 -5.10 11.68 -8.17
C ALA A 105 -6.61 11.93 -8.34
N PHE A 106 -7.16 11.60 -9.50
CA PHE A 106 -8.61 11.66 -9.76
C PHE A 106 -9.41 10.69 -8.87
N SER A 107 -8.92 9.47 -8.67
CA SER A 107 -9.53 8.50 -7.76
C SER A 107 -9.51 9.00 -6.31
N MET A 108 -8.45 9.73 -5.91
CA MET A 108 -8.32 10.27 -4.56
C MET A 108 -9.18 11.50 -4.30
N LYS A 109 -9.55 12.27 -5.33
CA LYS A 109 -10.59 13.32 -5.20
C LYS A 109 -11.96 12.78 -4.78
N LYS A 110 -12.17 11.46 -4.84
CA LYS A 110 -13.42 10.80 -4.39
C LYS A 110 -13.42 10.48 -2.89
N PHE A 111 -12.33 10.76 -2.18
CA PHE A 111 -12.25 10.56 -0.74
C PHE A 111 -12.86 11.76 -0.01
N THR A 112 -13.20 11.54 1.26
CA THR A 112 -13.25 12.64 2.21
C THR A 112 -11.82 12.93 2.66
N ALA A 113 -11.49 14.20 2.92
CA ALA A 113 -10.18 14.60 3.46
C ALA A 113 -9.69 13.71 4.60
N HIS A 114 -10.60 13.41 5.53
CA HIS A 114 -10.32 12.54 6.65
C HIS A 114 -10.02 11.10 6.22
N GLY A 115 -10.84 10.52 5.34
CA GLY A 115 -10.68 9.14 4.89
C GLY A 115 -9.39 8.91 4.10
N LEU A 116 -8.91 9.90 3.33
CA LEU A 116 -7.64 9.78 2.60
C LEU A 116 -6.45 9.82 3.56
N LEU A 117 -6.48 10.75 4.53
CA LEU A 117 -5.42 10.88 5.52
C LEU A 117 -5.33 9.63 6.42
N GLU A 118 -6.47 9.10 6.88
CA GLU A 118 -6.52 7.85 7.64
C GLU A 118 -5.98 6.67 6.84
N PHE A 119 -6.41 6.53 5.58
CA PHE A 119 -5.94 5.45 4.71
C PHE A 119 -4.43 5.53 4.48
N ARG A 120 -3.91 6.72 4.17
CA ARG A 120 -2.47 6.97 4.00
C ARG A 120 -1.71 6.63 5.28
N ALA A 121 -2.18 7.09 6.43
CA ALA A 121 -1.54 6.82 7.72
C ALA A 121 -1.48 5.31 7.99
N ALA A 122 -2.58 4.58 7.78
CA ALA A 122 -2.66 3.14 7.98
C ALA A 122 -1.74 2.34 7.04
N VAL A 123 -1.67 2.72 5.76
CA VAL A 123 -0.74 2.10 4.79
C VAL A 123 0.71 2.37 5.17
N THR A 124 1.03 3.62 5.55
CA THR A 124 2.40 4.01 5.95
C THR A 124 2.85 3.24 7.18
N ASP A 125 2.01 3.16 8.22
CA ASP A 125 2.27 2.41 9.44
C ASP A 125 2.49 0.92 9.17
N SER A 126 1.61 0.31 8.37
CA SER A 126 1.75 -1.10 7.97
C SER A 126 3.06 -1.38 7.24
N VAL A 127 3.48 -0.48 6.34
CA VAL A 127 4.72 -0.62 5.59
C VAL A 127 5.95 -0.38 6.46
N GLN A 128 5.88 0.49 7.46
CA GLN A 128 6.97 0.67 8.43
C GLN A 128 7.17 -0.55 9.34
N ARG A 129 6.11 -1.31 9.60
CA ARG A 129 6.15 -2.53 10.41
C ARG A 129 6.50 -3.80 9.63
N CYS A 130 6.32 -3.79 8.31
CA CYS A 130 6.59 -4.97 7.49
C CYS A 130 8.08 -5.34 7.49
N SER A 131 8.37 -6.62 7.33
CA SER A 131 9.74 -7.14 7.28
C SER A 131 10.42 -6.85 5.93
N ALA A 132 9.64 -6.71 4.87
CA ALA A 132 10.14 -6.34 3.54
C ALA A 132 9.03 -5.69 2.72
N LEU A 133 9.44 -4.78 1.82
CA LEU A 133 8.58 -4.13 0.84
C LEU A 133 9.03 -4.48 -0.57
N ILE A 134 8.12 -5.01 -1.37
CA ILE A 134 8.34 -5.33 -2.78
C ILE A 134 7.58 -4.31 -3.62
N PHE A 135 8.27 -3.63 -4.53
CA PHE A 135 7.62 -2.79 -5.54
C PHE A 135 7.53 -3.56 -6.85
N ASN A 136 6.34 -3.60 -7.45
CA ASN A 136 6.14 -4.16 -8.79
C ASN A 136 6.56 -3.13 -9.86
N THR A 137 7.84 -2.80 -9.88
CA THR A 137 8.43 -1.80 -10.78
C THR A 137 9.90 -2.15 -11.04
N VAL A 138 10.55 -1.41 -11.93
CA VAL A 138 11.99 -1.45 -12.16
C VAL A 138 12.52 -0.03 -12.26
N ASP A 139 13.76 0.20 -11.82
CA ASP A 139 14.32 1.54 -11.60
C ASP A 139 14.07 2.48 -12.77
N PHE A 140 14.37 2.09 -14.01
CA PHE A 140 14.27 2.97 -15.17
C PHE A 140 12.83 3.41 -15.52
N ILE A 141 11.79 2.71 -15.02
CA ILE A 141 10.39 3.09 -15.27
C ILE A 141 9.99 4.28 -14.41
N GLU A 142 10.50 4.36 -13.18
CA GLU A 142 10.08 5.37 -12.19
C GLU A 142 11.21 6.26 -11.69
N GLN A 143 12.43 6.10 -12.22
CA GLN A 143 13.63 6.83 -11.76
C GLN A 143 13.37 8.34 -11.67
N GLU A 144 12.84 8.96 -12.72
CA GLU A 144 12.57 10.39 -12.77
C GLU A 144 11.55 10.85 -11.72
N ALA A 145 10.58 10.00 -11.35
CA ALA A 145 9.60 10.31 -10.32
C ALA A 145 10.15 10.08 -8.89
N LEU A 146 11.09 9.15 -8.73
CA LEU A 146 11.68 8.78 -7.43
C LEU A 146 12.92 9.61 -7.06
N THR A 147 13.53 10.32 -8.02
CA THR A 147 14.70 11.18 -7.79
C THR A 147 14.37 12.68 -7.63
N LYS A 148 13.09 13.04 -7.58
CA LYS A 148 12.62 14.40 -7.30
C LYS A 148 12.60 14.70 -5.80
#